data_AF-A0A346QZT1-F1
#
_entry.id   AF-A0A346QZT1-F1
#
_cell.length_a   1.000
_cell.length_b   1.000
_cell.length_c   1.000
_cell.angle_alpha   90.00
_cell.angle_beta   90.00
_cell.angle_gamma   90.00
#
_symmetry.space_group_name_H-M   'P 1'
#
loop_
_entity.id
_entity.type
_entity.pdbx_description
1 polymer ?
#
loop_
_entity_poly.entity_id
_entity_poly.type
_entity_poly.pdbx_seq_one_letter_code
_entity_poly.pdbx_strand_id
1 'polypeptide(L)' 'MQSFRKKGRALIADQQRTARSADAAIVMAERMATTRDGVVAYSQEVDAETDCYDEPTILYRSGLLPPELAA' A
#
# COMPACT_ATOMS: atom_id res chain seq x y z
N MET A 1 2.84 2.59 -2.21
CA MET A 1 2.67 1.46 -1.28
C MET A 1 2.72 1.95 0.17
N GLN A 2 1.93 1.33 1.03
CA GLN A 2 1.78 1.68 2.44
C GLN A 2 2.00 0.42 3.29
N SER A 3 2.77 0.52 4.37
CA SER A 3 2.91 -0.55 5.37
C SER A 3 2.35 -0.13 6.73
N PHE A 4 1.97 -1.12 7.54
CA PHE A 4 1.31 -0.94 8.81
C PHE A 4 1.99 -1.79 9.88
N ARG A 5 2.05 -1.23 11.09
CA ARG A 5 2.53 -1.92 12.29
C ARG A 5 1.49 -1.85 13.38
N LYS A 6 1.35 -2.91 14.16
CA LYS A 6 0.53 -2.91 15.36
C LYS A 6 1.23 -2.13 16.47
N LYS A 7 0.53 -1.14 17.02
CA LYS A 7 0.92 -0.47 18.26
C LYS A 7 -0.24 -0.61 19.25
N GLY A 8 -0.15 -1.61 20.11
CA GLY A 8 -1.25 -2.00 20.99
C GLY A 8 -2.43 -2.54 20.19
N ARG A 9 -3.59 -1.88 20.28
CA ARG A 9 -4.82 -2.27 19.57
C ARG A 9 -5.01 -1.51 18.25
N ALA A 10 -4.14 -0.55 17.93
CA ALA A 10 -4.22 0.26 16.72
C ALA A 10 -3.19 -0.20 15.67
N LEU A 11 -3.54 -0.03 14.40
CA LEU A 11 -2.61 -0.11 13.28
C LEU A 11 -2.07 1.30 13.00
N ILE A 12 -0.75 1.41 12.92
CA ILE A 12 -0.07 2.66 12.58
C ILE A 12 0.54 2.51 11.19
N ALA A 13 0.18 3.42 10.29
CA ALA A 13 0.79 3.53 8.97
C ALA A 13 2.26 4.00 9.11
N ASP A 14 3.19 3.29 8.49
CA ASP A 14 4.57 3.73 8.29
C ASP A 14 4.64 4.86 7.22
N GLN A 15 5.84 5.37 6.96
CA GLN A 15 6.06 6.28 5.84
C GLN A 15 5.69 5.62 4.50
N GLN A 16 4.84 6.31 3.72
CA GLN A 16 4.46 5.88 2.37
C GLN A 16 5.69 5.82 1.46
N ARG A 17 5.78 4.76 0.65
CA ARG A 17 6.85 4.56 -0.33
C ARG A 17 6.29 4.51 -1.74
N THR A 18 6.96 5.19 -2.66
CA THR A 18 6.64 5.14 -4.08
C THR A 18 7.60 4.20 -4.79
N ALA A 19 7.11 3.53 -5.84
CA ALA A 19 7.89 2.69 -6.71
C ALA A 19 7.71 3.17 -8.14
N ARG A 20 8.70 2.91 -8.99
CA ARG A 20 8.71 3.37 -10.40
C ARG A 20 7.85 2.51 -11.33
N SER A 21 7.44 1.33 -10.87
CA SER A 21 6.59 0.40 -11.62
C SER A 21 5.73 -0.44 -10.67
N ALA A 22 4.65 -1.01 -11.20
CA ALA A 22 3.78 -1.91 -10.45
C ALA A 22 4.55 -3.13 -9.90
N ASP A 23 5.38 -3.76 -10.72
CA ASP A 23 6.21 -4.91 -10.33
C ASP A 23 7.18 -4.57 -9.19
N ALA A 24 7.86 -3.41 -9.28
CA ALA A 24 8.72 -2.95 -8.21
C ALA A 24 7.95 -2.66 -6.92
N ALA A 25 6.71 -2.16 -7.01
CA ALA A 25 5.84 -1.95 -5.85
C ALA A 25 5.47 -3.28 -5.17
N ILE A 26 5.16 -4.32 -5.94
CA ILE A 26 4.83 -5.66 -5.45
C ILE A 26 6.05 -6.26 -4.74
N VAL A 27 7.22 -6.31 -5.40
CA VAL A 27 8.45 -6.87 -4.82
C VAL A 27 8.84 -6.16 -3.53
N MET A 28 8.70 -4.82 -3.47
CA MET A 28 8.94 -4.07 -2.24
C MET A 28 7.91 -4.43 -1.16
N ALA A 29 6.64 -4.57 -1.51
CA ALA A 29 5.58 -4.91 -0.56
C ALA A 29 5.75 -6.32 0.02
N GLU A 30 6.11 -7.30 -0.81
CA GLU A 30 6.43 -8.66 -0.37
C GLU A 30 7.59 -8.68 0.62
N ARG A 31 8.67 -7.93 0.34
CA ARG A 31 9.79 -7.79 1.28
C ARG A 31 9.34 -7.17 2.60
N MET A 32 8.46 -6.17 2.57
CA MET A 32 7.92 -5.55 3.78
C MET A 32 6.99 -6.48 4.56
N ALA A 33 6.26 -7.37 3.89
CA ALA A 33 5.37 -8.33 4.55
C ALA A 33 6.13 -9.26 5.52
N THR A 34 7.44 -9.46 5.33
CA THR A 34 8.27 -10.25 6.26
C THR A 34 8.50 -9.61 7.63
N THR A 35 8.29 -8.30 7.75
CA THR A 35 8.72 -7.51 8.93
C THR A 35 7.65 -6.54 9.44
N ARG A 36 6.54 -6.37 8.71
CA ARG A 36 5.42 -5.49 9.07
C ARG A 36 4.16 -6.33 9.29
N ASP A 37 3.28 -5.82 10.15
CA ASP A 37 2.02 -6.49 10.45
C ASP A 37 1.06 -6.47 9.28
N GLY A 38 1.13 -5.47 8.41
CA GLY A 38 0.36 -5.41 7.18
C GLY A 38 1.00 -4.52 6.11
N VAL A 39 0.75 -4.82 4.84
CA VAL A 39 1.28 -4.07 3.70
C VAL A 39 0.26 -4.06 2.56
N VAL A 40 0.12 -2.91 1.90
CA VAL A 40 -0.65 -2.74 0.67
C VAL A 40 0.19 -2.04 -0.40
N ALA A 41 0.25 -2.63 -1.60
CA ALA A 41 0.73 -1.97 -2.80
C ALA A 41 -0.46 -1.58 -3.66
N TYR A 42 -0.43 -0.37 -4.18
CA TYR A 42 -1.46 0.17 -5.06
C TYR A 42 -0.78 1.01 -6.14
N SER A 43 -1.38 1.02 -7.31
CA SER A 43 -1.07 1.94 -8.41
C SER A 43 -2.11 3.03 -8.42
N GLN A 44 -1.66 4.27 -8.49
CA GLN A 44 -2.53 5.40 -8.75
C GLN A 44 -1.83 6.27 -9.78
N GLU A 45 -2.47 6.45 -10.93
CA GLU A 45 -2.03 7.44 -11.91
C GLU A 45 -2.47 8.79 -11.38
N VAL A 46 -1.49 9.59 -10.95
CA VAL A 46 -1.74 10.99 -10.54
C VAL A 46 -1.56 11.81 -11.80
N ASP A 47 -2.61 11.91 -12.61
CA ASP A 47 -2.64 12.87 -13.71
C ASP A 47 -2.99 14.24 -13.14
N ALA A 48 -1.98 15.10 -13.05
CA ALA A 48 -2.12 16.44 -12.49
C ALA A 48 -2.84 17.42 -13.43
N GLU A 49 -3.17 17.01 -14.67
CA GLU A 49 -3.69 17.89 -15.71
C GLU A 49 -5.19 17.65 -16.02
N THR A 50 -5.74 16.46 -15.76
CA THR A 50 -7.02 16.04 -16.35
C THR A 50 -8.22 16.04 -15.38
N ASP A 51 -8.05 16.33 -14.08
CA ASP A 51 -9.12 16.26 -13.06
C ASP A 51 -9.88 14.92 -13.04
N CYS A 52 -9.28 13.88 -13.64
CA CYS A 52 -9.81 12.53 -13.76
C CYS A 52 -8.87 11.61 -12.98
N TYR A 53 -9.31 11.25 -11.78
CA TYR A 53 -8.61 10.28 -10.95
C TYR A 53 -9.10 8.88 -11.33
N ASP A 54 -8.26 8.11 -12.00
CA ASP A 54 -8.53 6.67 -12.15
C ASP A 54 -8.57 6.01 -10.76
N GLU A 55 -9.45 5.01 -10.63
CA GLU A 55 -9.61 4.28 -9.37
C GLU A 55 -8.29 3.60 -8.99
N PRO A 56 -7.76 3.83 -7.78
CA PRO A 56 -6.48 3.27 -7.37
C PRO A 56 -6.57 1.74 -7.38
N THR A 57 -5.78 1.12 -8.25
CA THR A 57 -5.76 -0.33 -8.39
C THR A 57 -4.85 -0.93 -7.33
N ILE A 58 -5.40 -1.78 -6.47
CA ILE A 58 -4.60 -2.55 -5.53
C ILE A 58 -3.83 -3.62 -6.28
N LEU A 59 -2.50 -3.61 -6.12
CA LEU A 59 -1.58 -4.56 -6.72
C LEU A 59 -1.25 -5.72 -5.78
N TYR A 60 -1.19 -5.46 -4.47
CA TYR A 60 -0.83 -6.46 -3.46
C TYR A 60 -1.40 -6.10 -2.09
N ARG A 61 -1.82 -7.10 -1.33
CA ARG A 61 -2.25 -6.99 0.07
C ARG A 61 -1.64 -8.14 0.87
N SER A 62 -1.16 -7.86 2.07
CA SER A 62 -0.68 -8.89 3.00
C SER A 62 -0.81 -8.45 4.45
N GLY A 63 -1.08 -9.41 5.34
CA GLY A 63 -1.17 -9.18 6.78
C GLY A 63 -2.44 -8.44 7.23
N LEU A 64 -2.35 -7.75 8.36
CA LEU A 64 -3.43 -6.99 8.96
C LEU A 64 -3.50 -5.57 8.39
N LEU A 65 -4.57 -5.29 7.64
CA LEU A 65 -4.85 -4.00 7.05
C LEU A 65 -6.07 -3.34 7.73
N PRO A 66 -6.20 -2.00 7.65
CA PRO A 66 -7.44 -1.32 7.98
C PRO A 66 -8.62 -1.86 7.16
N PRO A 67 -9.87 -1.81 7.66
CA PRO A 67 -11.04 -2.37 6.96
C PRO A 67 -11.21 -1.85 5.54
N GLU A 68 -10.93 -0.56 5.32
CA GLU A 68 -11.05 0.09 4.00
C GLU A 68 -10.04 -0.42 2.96
N LEU A 69 -8.95 -1.04 3.41
CA LEU A 69 -7.91 -1.62 2.55
C LEU A 69 -7.96 -3.15 2.51
N ALA A 70 -8.76 -3.77 3.38
CA ALA A 70 -8.95 -5.21 3.43
C ALA A 70 -10.08 -5.69 2.50
N ALA A 71 -11.04 -4.82 2.18
CA ALA A 71 -12.25 -5.10 1.39
C ALA A 71 -11.98 -5.16 -0.13
#